data_AF-A0A0S3EZ54-F1
#
_entry.id   AF-A0A0S3EZ54-F1
#
_cell.length_a   1.000
_cell.length_b   1.000
_cell.length_c   1.000
_cell.angle_alpha   90.00
_cell.angle_beta   90.00
_cell.angle_gamma   90.00
#
_symmetry.space_group_name_H-M   'P 1'
#
loop_
_entity.id
_entity.type
_entity.pdbx_description
1 polymer ?
#
loop_
_entity_poly.entity_id
_entity_poly.type
_entity_poly.pdbx_seq_one_letter_code
_entity_poly.pdbx_strand_id
1 'polypeptide(L)'
;MTHAHVTLLSGCAFWERQASSGGSPIGEREGVPFTRLSGNRLRELDRFLSILLDEIALRHGGPDHDGSAFARQRNTSRKLYAVERMIGVTCLSDLRLRAIGRVSACLHHCSGAIHSSGLRNDLHLAAGSDPASGDIGHAEERLLLSPDSIIAICRFYRDLGDRLMHGTLPAKARH
;
A
#
# COMPACT_ATOMS: atom_id res chain seq x y z
N MET A 1 1.29 20.70 5.32
CA MET A 1 0.67 19.38 5.17
C MET A 1 -0.16 19.38 3.90
N THR A 2 -0.10 18.36 3.04
CA THR A 2 -0.88 18.35 1.78
C THR A 2 -2.21 17.62 1.95
N HIS A 3 -3.20 17.95 1.10
CA HIS A 3 -4.52 17.31 1.17
C HIS A 3 -4.45 15.81 0.86
N ALA A 4 -3.59 15.39 -0.07
CA ALA A 4 -3.38 13.97 -0.37
C ALA A 4 -2.81 13.20 0.82
N HIS A 5 -1.87 13.78 1.58
CA HIS A 5 -1.31 13.16 2.78
C HIS A 5 -2.39 12.93 3.85
N VAL A 6 -3.19 13.96 4.15
CA VAL A 6 -4.33 13.84 5.10
C VAL A 6 -5.34 12.78 4.64
N THR A 7 -5.62 12.73 3.33
CA THR A 7 -6.55 11.75 2.74
C THR A 7 -6.03 10.32 2.90
N LEU A 8 -4.73 10.09 2.61
CA LEU A 8 -4.08 8.79 2.80
C LEU A 8 -4.16 8.34 4.27
N LEU A 9 -3.81 9.21 5.20
CA LEU A 9 -3.86 8.93 6.64
C LEU A 9 -5.27 8.61 7.12
N SER A 10 -6.26 9.38 6.65
CA SER A 10 -7.67 9.17 6.98
C SER A 10 -8.19 7.83 6.46
N GLY A 11 -7.81 7.45 5.24
CA GLY A 11 -8.12 6.15 4.65
C GLY A 11 -7.52 4.99 5.45
N CYS A 12 -6.25 5.10 5.85
CA CYS A 12 -5.58 4.10 6.69
C CYS A 12 -6.29 3.95 8.04
N ALA A 13 -6.55 5.07 8.73
CA ALA A 13 -7.21 5.06 10.03
C ALA A 13 -8.65 4.50 9.97
N PHE A 14 -9.38 4.78 8.89
CA PHE A 14 -10.71 4.23 8.67
C PHE A 14 -10.68 2.70 8.55
N TRP A 15 -9.77 2.17 7.73
CA TRP A 15 -9.70 0.74 7.50
C TRP A 15 -9.16 -0.03 8.72
N GLU A 16 -8.16 0.51 9.42
CA GLU A 16 -7.69 -0.04 10.69
C GLU A 16 -8.81 -0.18 11.71
N ARG A 17 -9.61 0.89 11.93
CA ARG A 17 -10.75 0.83 12.86
C ARG A 17 -11.74 -0.27 12.50
N GLN A 18 -12.00 -0.48 11.21
CA GLN A 18 -12.89 -1.56 10.78
C GLN A 18 -12.29 -2.94 10.99
N ALA A 19 -10.98 -3.11 10.76
CA ALA A 19 -10.29 -4.37 11.02
C ALA A 19 -10.30 -4.71 12.51
N SER A 20 -10.12 -3.72 13.40
CA SER A 20 -10.17 -3.90 14.85
C SER A 20 -11.57 -4.18 15.41
N SER A 21 -12.62 -3.71 14.73
CA SER A 21 -14.02 -3.91 15.16
C SER A 21 -14.67 -5.19 14.64
N GLY A 22 -14.01 -5.92 13.73
CA GLY A 22 -14.53 -7.16 13.14
C GLY A 22 -14.38 -8.35 14.10
N GLY A 23 -15.47 -8.77 14.74
CA GLY A 23 -15.54 -9.99 15.55
C GLY A 23 -15.87 -11.24 14.72
N SER A 24 -15.11 -12.31 14.94
CA SER A 24 -15.31 -13.72 14.50
C SER A 24 -15.34 -14.03 12.99
N PRO A 25 -14.99 -15.26 12.60
CA PRO A 25 -14.54 -15.58 11.25
C PRO A 25 -15.70 -15.53 10.26
N ILE A 26 -15.47 -14.77 9.20
CA ILE A 26 -16.30 -14.66 8.01
C ILE A 26 -16.67 -16.08 7.55
N GLY A 27 -17.94 -16.46 7.65
CA GLY A 27 -18.39 -17.73 7.09
C GLY A 27 -18.13 -17.77 5.59
N GLU A 28 -17.89 -18.95 5.00
CA GLU A 28 -17.49 -19.12 3.59
C GLU A 28 -18.36 -18.35 2.57
N ARG A 29 -19.63 -18.06 2.90
CA ARG A 29 -20.57 -17.28 2.07
C ARG A 29 -20.31 -15.77 2.04
N GLU A 30 -19.61 -15.21 3.03
CA GLU A 30 -19.28 -13.78 3.11
C GLU A 30 -17.86 -13.47 2.61
N GLY A 31 -17.06 -14.51 2.27
CA GLY A 31 -15.67 -14.35 1.84
C GLY A 31 -15.50 -13.59 0.53
N VAL A 32 -16.36 -13.79 -0.49
CA VAL A 32 -16.21 -13.13 -1.80
C VAL A 32 -16.47 -11.61 -1.73
N PRO A 33 -17.58 -11.13 -1.10
CA PRO A 33 -17.77 -9.71 -0.87
C PRO A 33 -16.61 -9.07 -0.09
N PHE A 34 -16.12 -9.73 0.96
CA PHE A 34 -15.01 -9.24 1.78
C PHE A 34 -13.69 -9.14 1.00
N THR A 35 -13.37 -10.16 0.20
CA THR A 35 -12.18 -10.17 -0.66
C THR A 35 -12.21 -9.02 -1.68
N ARG A 36 -13.34 -8.81 -2.37
CA ARG A 36 -13.48 -7.70 -3.32
C ARG A 36 -13.39 -6.33 -2.63
N LEU A 37 -14.02 -6.20 -1.46
CA LEU A 37 -13.96 -4.98 -0.65
C LEU A 37 -12.52 -4.68 -0.22
N SER A 38 -11.77 -5.68 0.24
CA SER A 38 -10.36 -5.56 0.61
C SER A 38 -9.49 -5.15 -0.58
N GLY A 39 -9.69 -5.76 -1.75
CA GLY A 39 -9.00 -5.37 -2.99
C GLY A 39 -9.28 -3.92 -3.39
N ASN A 40 -10.54 -3.47 -3.27
CA ASN A 40 -10.92 -2.08 -3.55
C ASN A 40 -10.24 -1.10 -2.61
N ARG A 41 -10.19 -1.41 -1.31
CA ARG A 41 -9.52 -0.57 -0.30
C ARG A 41 -8.03 -0.45 -0.54
N LEU A 42 -7.35 -1.55 -0.88
CA LEU A 42 -5.93 -1.49 -1.27
C LEU A 42 -5.71 -0.59 -2.48
N ARG A 43 -6.55 -0.72 -3.52
CA ARG A 43 -6.44 0.12 -4.71
C ARG A 43 -6.69 1.60 -4.39
N GLU A 44 -7.60 1.88 -3.47
CA GLU A 44 -7.88 3.24 -3.02
C GLU A 44 -6.69 3.84 -2.22
N LEU A 45 -6.09 3.08 -1.29
CA LEU A 45 -4.87 3.51 -0.62
C LEU A 45 -3.71 3.74 -1.60
N ASP A 46 -3.51 2.85 -2.58
CA ASP A 46 -2.49 3.01 -3.60
C ASP A 46 -2.74 4.26 -4.48
N ARG A 47 -4.01 4.56 -4.78
CA ARG A 47 -4.40 5.78 -5.47
C ARG A 47 -4.11 7.04 -4.64
N PHE A 48 -4.42 7.03 -3.34
CA PHE A 48 -4.10 8.16 -2.46
C PHE A 48 -2.59 8.40 -2.38
N LEU A 49 -1.80 7.33 -2.26
CA LEU A 49 -0.34 7.43 -2.32
C LEU A 49 0.13 7.98 -3.68
N SER A 50 -0.40 7.49 -4.80
CA SER A 50 -0.05 7.97 -6.14
C SER A 50 -0.31 9.47 -6.32
N ILE A 51 -1.44 9.97 -5.79
CA ILE A 51 -1.77 11.40 -5.80
C ILE A 51 -0.80 12.19 -4.92
N LEU A 52 -0.45 11.68 -3.73
CA LEU A 52 0.55 12.31 -2.87
C LEU A 52 1.90 12.44 -3.59
N LEU A 53 2.32 11.38 -4.29
CA LEU A 53 3.56 11.39 -5.08
C LEU A 53 3.51 12.43 -6.21
N ASP A 54 2.36 12.58 -6.88
CA ASP A 54 2.16 13.62 -7.90
C ASP A 54 2.26 15.02 -7.29
N GLU A 55 1.66 15.26 -6.12
CA GLU A 55 1.77 16.55 -5.42
C GLU A 55 3.21 16.88 -5.01
N ILE A 56 3.99 15.88 -4.57
CA ILE A 56 5.39 16.08 -4.21
C ILE A 56 6.23 16.35 -5.47
N ALA A 57 6.04 15.56 -6.53
CA ALA A 57 6.75 15.73 -7.80
C ALA A 57 6.48 17.10 -8.42
N LEU A 58 5.25 17.62 -8.35
CA LEU A 58 4.91 18.97 -8.82
C LEU A 58 5.66 20.08 -8.06
N ARG A 59 6.03 19.86 -6.79
CA ARG A 59 6.71 20.87 -5.95
C ARG A 59 8.22 20.77 -6.01
N HIS A 60 8.75 19.57 -6.17
CA HIS A 60 10.18 19.27 -6.08
C HIS A 60 10.79 18.83 -7.42
N GLY A 61 9.98 18.72 -8.47
CA GLY A 61 10.45 18.49 -9.83
C GLY A 61 11.38 19.62 -10.26
N GLY A 62 12.51 19.25 -10.86
CA GLY A 62 13.43 20.22 -11.47
C GLY A 62 12.86 20.83 -12.75
N PRO A 63 13.62 21.71 -13.42
CA PRO A 63 13.20 22.40 -14.65
C PRO A 63 12.78 21.46 -15.78
N ASP A 64 13.40 20.27 -15.86
CA ASP A 64 13.13 19.26 -16.89
C ASP A 64 12.01 18.28 -16.50
N HIS A 65 11.31 18.50 -15.39
CA HIS A 65 10.26 17.61 -14.92
C HIS A 65 8.97 17.77 -15.73
N ASP A 66 8.64 16.77 -16.56
CA ASP A 66 7.33 16.67 -17.18
C ASP A 66 6.29 16.10 -16.19
N GLY A 67 5.65 17.01 -15.45
CA GLY A 67 4.59 16.67 -14.48
C GLY A 67 3.38 15.97 -15.11
N SER A 68 3.08 16.24 -16.39
CA SER A 68 1.96 15.61 -17.10
C SER A 68 2.27 14.15 -17.42
N ALA A 69 3.47 13.87 -17.93
CA ALA A 69 3.93 12.50 -18.14
C ALA A 69 4.09 11.74 -16.82
N PHE A 70 4.53 12.42 -15.75
CA PHE A 70 4.63 11.83 -14.42
C PHE A 70 3.26 11.40 -13.88
N ALA A 71 2.27 12.30 -13.89
CA ALA A 71 0.92 12.02 -13.38
C ALA A 71 0.24 10.85 -14.11
N ARG A 72 0.51 10.67 -15.42
CA ARG A 72 -0.01 9.54 -16.22
C ARG A 72 0.58 8.17 -15.85
N GLN A 73 1.67 8.11 -15.07
CA GLN A 73 2.26 6.83 -14.67
C GLN A 73 1.29 6.08 -13.74
N ARG A 74 0.90 4.87 -14.13
CA ARG A 74 0.02 4.01 -13.31
C ARG A 74 0.78 3.18 -12.27
N ASN A 75 2.11 3.15 -12.36
CA ASN A 75 2.94 2.34 -11.47
C ASN A 75 3.40 3.19 -10.27
N THR A 76 2.69 3.05 -9.15
CA THR A 76 2.96 3.79 -7.90
C THR A 76 4.38 3.53 -7.38
N SER A 77 4.91 2.32 -7.52
CA SER A 77 6.31 2.02 -7.11
C SER A 77 7.35 2.77 -7.94
N ARG A 78 7.11 2.94 -9.25
CA ARG A 78 7.98 3.74 -10.12
C ARG A 78 7.90 5.22 -9.79
N LYS A 79 6.69 5.73 -9.50
CA LYS A 79 6.51 7.11 -9.00
C LYS A 79 7.25 7.33 -7.70
N LEU A 80 7.14 6.38 -6.77
CA LEU A 80 7.80 6.44 -5.46
C LEU A 80 9.32 6.60 -5.63
N TYR A 81 9.93 5.72 -6.42
CA TYR A 81 11.37 5.77 -6.70
C TYR A 81 11.82 7.11 -7.29
N ALA A 82 11.04 7.68 -8.21
CA ALA A 82 11.34 8.98 -8.80
C ALA A 82 11.22 10.12 -7.78
N VAL A 83 10.16 10.14 -6.96
CA VAL A 83 9.96 11.15 -5.90
C VAL A 83 11.05 11.06 -4.85
N GLU A 84 11.39 9.85 -4.40
CA GLU A 84 12.49 9.60 -3.46
C GLU A 84 13.81 10.23 -3.91
N ARG A 85 14.14 10.05 -5.19
CA ARG A 85 15.30 10.72 -5.79
C ARG A 85 15.18 12.24 -5.82
N MET A 86 13.99 12.79 -6.08
CA MET A 86 13.76 14.25 -6.09
C MET A 86 13.97 14.87 -4.71
N ILE A 87 13.52 14.19 -3.64
CA ILE A 87 13.57 14.71 -2.27
C ILE A 87 14.83 14.26 -1.48
N GLY A 88 15.68 13.44 -2.10
CA GLY A 88 16.94 12.96 -1.51
C GLY A 88 16.72 11.97 -0.36
N VAL A 89 15.68 11.15 -0.43
CA VAL A 89 15.38 10.08 0.54
C VAL A 89 15.47 8.74 -0.17
N THR A 90 16.14 7.75 0.42
CA THR A 90 16.16 6.38 -0.13
C THR A 90 15.32 5.48 0.75
N CYS A 91 14.34 4.77 0.18
CA CYS A 91 13.52 3.83 0.93
C CYS A 91 13.57 2.42 0.35
N LEU A 92 13.65 1.41 1.23
CA LEU A 92 13.55 0.00 0.86
C LEU A 92 12.08 -0.48 0.77
N SER A 93 11.13 0.41 0.47
CA SER A 93 9.69 0.09 0.43
C SER A 93 9.18 -0.43 -0.93
N ASP A 94 10.00 -0.40 -1.99
CA ASP A 94 9.61 -0.84 -3.35
C ASP A 94 9.13 -2.30 -3.38
N LEU A 95 9.86 -3.22 -2.74
CA LEU A 95 9.49 -4.64 -2.72
C LEU A 95 8.14 -4.87 -2.06
N ARG A 96 7.90 -4.24 -0.89
CA ARG A 96 6.66 -4.35 -0.14
C ARG A 96 5.49 -3.72 -0.88
N LEU A 97 5.69 -2.56 -1.50
CA LEU A 97 4.65 -1.89 -2.28
C LEU A 97 4.26 -2.70 -3.53
N ARG A 98 5.24 -3.31 -4.21
CA ARG A 98 4.96 -4.23 -5.33
C ARG A 98 4.21 -5.48 -4.90
N ALA A 99 4.56 -6.05 -3.75
CA ALA A 99 3.87 -7.19 -3.17
C ALA A 99 2.39 -6.84 -2.86
N ILE A 100 2.14 -5.70 -2.22
CA ILE A 100 0.78 -5.18 -1.99
C ILE A 100 0.02 -5.00 -3.32
N GLY A 101 0.67 -4.46 -4.36
CA GLY A 101 0.07 -4.33 -5.68
C GLY A 101 -0.36 -5.66 -6.29
N ARG A 102 0.45 -6.71 -6.16
CA ARG A 102 0.11 -8.07 -6.62
C ARG A 102 -1.02 -8.69 -5.81
N VAL A 103 -1.00 -8.53 -4.49
CA VAL A 103 -2.10 -8.96 -3.59
C VAL A 103 -3.41 -8.27 -3.97
N SER A 104 -3.40 -6.95 -4.16
CA SER A 104 -4.56 -6.16 -4.60
C SER A 104 -5.10 -6.65 -5.95
N ALA A 105 -4.21 -6.90 -6.92
CA ALA A 105 -4.59 -7.44 -8.22
C ALA A 105 -5.27 -8.82 -8.09
N CYS A 106 -4.74 -9.73 -7.27
CA CYS A 106 -5.35 -11.03 -7.04
C CYS A 106 -6.75 -10.91 -6.39
N LEU A 107 -6.88 -10.10 -5.33
CA LEU A 107 -8.16 -9.86 -4.64
C LEU A 107 -9.23 -9.31 -5.60
N HIS A 108 -8.82 -8.45 -6.53
CA HIS A 108 -9.73 -7.82 -7.48
C HIS A 108 -10.06 -8.70 -8.70
N HIS A 109 -9.07 -9.33 -9.33
CA HIS A 109 -9.24 -10.02 -10.61
C HIS A 109 -9.54 -11.51 -10.45
N CYS A 110 -9.00 -12.16 -9.42
CA CYS A 110 -9.16 -13.59 -9.17
C CYS A 110 -10.13 -13.87 -8.02
N SER A 111 -10.79 -12.84 -7.47
CA SER A 111 -11.56 -12.93 -6.22
C SER A 111 -10.76 -13.62 -5.09
N GLY A 112 -9.45 -13.38 -5.07
CA GLY A 112 -8.52 -13.98 -4.10
C GLY A 112 -8.08 -15.41 -4.41
N ALA A 113 -8.48 -16.04 -5.51
CA ALA A 113 -8.03 -17.41 -5.81
C ALA A 113 -6.49 -17.47 -5.92
N ILE A 114 -5.88 -18.34 -5.10
CA ILE A 114 -4.42 -18.49 -5.04
C ILE A 114 -4.00 -19.52 -6.08
N HIS A 115 -3.40 -19.04 -7.18
CA HIS A 115 -2.92 -19.90 -8.26
C HIS A 115 -1.41 -20.18 -8.20
N SER A 116 -0.68 -19.56 -7.26
CA SER A 116 0.77 -19.73 -7.15
C SER A 116 1.29 -19.53 -5.72
N SER A 117 2.36 -20.25 -5.38
CA SER A 117 3.10 -20.08 -4.12
C SER A 117 3.71 -18.68 -3.98
N GLY A 118 4.03 -18.01 -5.10
CA GLY A 118 4.57 -16.65 -5.10
C GLY A 118 3.62 -15.63 -4.45
N LEU A 119 2.31 -15.81 -4.58
CA LEU A 119 1.33 -14.91 -4.00
C LEU A 119 1.27 -15.01 -2.46
N ARG A 120 1.58 -16.18 -1.89
CA ARG A 120 1.68 -16.32 -0.42
C ARG A 120 2.87 -15.55 0.13
N ASN A 121 4.00 -15.64 -0.56
CA ASN A 121 5.17 -14.82 -0.22
C ASN A 121 4.86 -13.31 -0.34
N ASP A 122 4.08 -12.91 -1.35
CA ASP A 122 3.64 -11.52 -1.48
C ASP A 122 2.76 -11.07 -0.33
N LEU A 123 1.91 -11.96 0.21
CA LEU A 123 1.10 -11.64 1.39
C LEU A 123 1.97 -11.43 2.64
N HIS A 124 2.95 -12.29 2.87
CA HIS A 124 3.93 -12.09 3.96
C HIS A 124 4.66 -10.75 3.82
N LEU A 125 5.20 -10.48 2.62
CA LEU A 125 5.86 -9.21 2.33
C LEU A 125 4.94 -8.01 2.54
N ALA A 126 3.68 -8.09 2.10
CA ALA A 126 2.68 -7.04 2.30
C ALA A 126 2.38 -6.80 3.78
N ALA A 127 2.21 -7.86 4.56
CA ALA A 127 2.02 -7.80 6.00
C ALA A 127 3.30 -7.38 6.77
N GLY A 128 4.47 -7.41 6.13
CA GLY A 128 5.74 -7.11 6.79
C GLY A 128 6.24 -8.25 7.69
N SER A 129 5.76 -9.47 7.44
CA SER A 129 6.15 -10.68 8.16
C SER A 129 7.19 -11.46 7.34
N ASP A 130 8.09 -12.16 8.02
CA ASP A 130 9.04 -13.06 7.36
C ASP A 130 8.31 -14.34 6.90
N PRO A 131 8.40 -14.77 5.63
CA PRO A 131 7.86 -16.06 5.19
C PRO A 131 8.37 -17.26 6.01
N ALA A 132 9.52 -17.15 6.70
CA ALA A 132 10.06 -18.20 7.57
C ALA A 132 9.37 -18.28 8.95
N SER A 133 8.53 -17.32 9.31
CA SER A 133 7.98 -17.17 10.67
C SER A 133 6.60 -17.79 10.91
N GLY A 134 5.99 -18.44 9.93
CA GLY A 134 4.75 -19.18 10.13
C GLY A 134 4.15 -19.77 8.87
N ASP A 135 3.66 -21.00 9.02
CA ASP A 135 2.91 -21.78 8.03
C ASP A 135 1.60 -21.05 7.71
N ILE A 136 1.53 -20.33 6.58
CA ILE A 136 0.23 -19.99 6.00
C ILE A 136 -0.35 -21.33 5.57
N GLY A 137 -1.17 -21.90 6.45
CA GLY A 137 -1.75 -23.21 6.30
C GLY A 137 -2.11 -23.49 4.85
N HIS A 138 -1.57 -24.58 4.32
CA HIS A 138 -1.68 -25.04 2.94
C HIS A 138 -3.14 -25.21 2.42
N ALA A 139 -4.16 -24.91 3.23
CA ALA A 139 -5.56 -25.26 3.03
C ALA A 139 -6.45 -24.13 2.44
N GLU A 140 -6.03 -22.87 2.42
CA GLU A 140 -6.88 -21.81 1.87
C GLU A 140 -6.66 -21.60 0.37
N GLU A 141 -7.62 -22.05 -0.44
CA GLU A 141 -7.69 -21.80 -1.89
C GLU A 141 -7.92 -20.32 -2.23
N ARG A 142 -8.25 -19.49 -1.22
CA ARG A 142 -8.55 -18.07 -1.34
C ARG A 142 -7.72 -17.22 -0.39
N LEU A 143 -7.20 -16.12 -0.91
CA LEU A 143 -6.50 -15.09 -0.19
C LEU A 143 -7.49 -14.25 0.60
N LEU A 144 -7.39 -14.32 1.92
CA LEU A 144 -8.09 -13.48 2.88
C LEU A 144 -7.08 -12.65 3.65
N LEU A 145 -7.35 -11.36 3.81
CA LEU A 145 -6.53 -10.50 4.67
C LEU A 145 -7.04 -10.61 6.10
N SER A 146 -6.19 -11.12 7.00
CA SER A 146 -6.47 -11.08 8.43
C SER A 146 -6.54 -9.63 8.95
N PRO A 147 -7.24 -9.38 10.07
CA PRO A 147 -7.21 -8.06 10.72
C PRO A 147 -5.79 -7.52 10.94
N ASP A 148 -4.87 -8.38 11.39
CA ASP A 148 -3.46 -8.01 11.60
C ASP A 148 -2.75 -7.63 10.30
N SER A 149 -3.00 -8.35 9.21
CA SER A 149 -2.44 -8.03 7.89
C SER A 149 -2.94 -6.67 7.40
N ILE A 150 -4.23 -6.37 7.60
CA ILE A 150 -4.83 -5.09 7.25
C ILE A 150 -4.17 -3.96 8.05
N ILE A 151 -4.04 -4.13 9.37
CA ILE A 151 -3.41 -3.14 10.26
C ILE A 151 -1.96 -2.91 9.83
N ALA A 152 -1.20 -3.97 9.55
CA ALA A 152 0.20 -3.85 9.14
C ALA A 152 0.37 -3.14 7.79
N ILE A 153 -0.53 -3.38 6.83
CA ILE A 153 -0.55 -2.67 5.54
C ILE A 153 -0.90 -1.19 5.73
N CYS A 154 -1.91 -0.87 6.55
CA CYS A 154 -2.31 0.51 6.80
C CYS A 154 -1.19 1.31 7.51
N ARG A 155 -0.52 0.70 8.49
CA ARG A 155 0.68 1.28 9.11
C ARG A 155 1.78 1.55 8.10
N PHE A 156 2.04 0.60 7.19
CA PHE A 156 3.02 0.79 6.12
C PHE A 156 2.71 2.00 5.23
N TYR A 157 1.47 2.15 4.77
CA TYR A 157 1.08 3.31 3.96
C TYR A 157 1.20 4.63 4.73
N ARG A 158 0.83 4.65 6.02
CA ARG A 158 1.00 5.79 6.90
C ARG A 158 2.46 6.18 7.07
N ASP A 159 3.31 5.24 7.47
CA ASP A 159 4.73 5.47 7.68
C ASP A 159 5.43 5.90 6.39
N LEU A 160 5.01 5.37 5.24
CA LEU A 160 5.49 5.81 3.95
C LEU A 160 5.07 7.26 3.63
N GLY A 161 3.79 7.59 3.82
CA GLY A 161 3.28 8.95 3.63
C GLY A 161 3.96 9.97 4.53
N ASP A 162 4.11 9.66 5.82
CA ASP A 162 4.77 10.52 6.80
C ASP A 162 6.24 10.74 6.43
N ARG A 163 6.99 9.69 6.07
CA ARG A 163 8.38 9.82 5.65
C ARG A 163 8.55 10.66 4.40
N LEU A 164 7.68 10.49 3.40
CA LEU A 164 7.68 11.31 2.20
C LEU A 164 7.50 12.79 2.56
N MET A 165 6.52 13.09 3.43
CA MET A 165 6.28 14.46 3.89
C MET A 165 7.44 15.05 4.69
N HIS A 166 8.04 14.30 5.61
CA HIS A 166 9.26 14.74 6.31
C HIS A 166 10.41 14.99 5.33
N GLY A 167 10.55 14.14 4.31
CA GLY A 167 11.52 14.32 3.23
C GLY A 167 11.30 15.57 2.38
N THR A 168 10.11 16.16 2.36
CA THR A 168 9.85 17.43 1.67
C THR A 168 10.32 18.66 2.45
N LEU A 169 10.60 18.53 3.75
CA LEU A 169 11.07 19.65 4.57
C LEU A 169 12.50 20.04 4.17
N PRO A 170 12.86 21.34 4.23
CA PRO A 170 14.24 21.78 4.00
C PRO A 170 15.18 21.15 5.03
N ALA A 171 16.42 20.84 4.63
CA ALA A 171 17.39 20.11 5.46
C ALA A 171 17.60 20.70 6.87
N LYS A 172 17.46 22.03 7.04
CA LYS A 172 17.57 22.72 8.34
C LYS A 172 16.41 22.42 9.32
N ALA A 173 15.30 21.87 8.84
CA ALA A 173 14.11 21.56 9.62
C ALA A 173 13.91 20.04 9.85
N ARG A 174 14.92 19.21 9.53
CA ARG A 174 14.89 17.75 9.66
C ARG A 174 15.57 17.23 10.96
N HIS A 175 15.99 18.12 11.85
CA HIS A 175 16.70 17.82 13.10
C HIS A 175 15.81 17.99 14.33
#